data_AF-A0A350RAP9-F1
#
_entry.id   AF-A0A350RAP9-F1
#
_cell.length_a   1.000
_cell.length_b   1.000
_cell.length_c   1.000
_cell.angle_alpha   90.00
_cell.angle_beta   90.00
_cell.angle_gamma   90.00
#
_symmetry.space_group_name_H-M   'P 1'
#
loop_
_entity.id
_entity.type
_entity.pdbx_description
1 polymer ?
#
loop_
_entity_poly.entity_id
_entity_poly.type
_entity_poly.pdbx_seq_one_letter_code
_entity_poly.pdbx_strand_id
1 'polypeptide(L)'
;MKLLLSKKGIGLPAVLAIVAFVLGTTATFLSYIFFQARLSDIQIEESEAYANAVSNVKGALYMIARDQNLDEIYLLQLEELMNVDIVLYGTNLYTVSSRSLVGSKTVQSYITGSVTSLDTYDSIFQYTGEEPTFNLSPMVTPSNLAASYLPTYIETNFPWITPETTFTDFQSVVDYIRELAIAQNGFNYYQPSALETQWDPTAWWHWYIDGSVTIPKNKNLTVPDGRMLVIDGDLTMNENSTIYGNVIVNGNVTLIGKGNSVESIQGTLYISGNLTTAKSTLLGSIDRPTFVFAEGSITLGNNTTGYGYFLSNDFTAQQGNIYITGGVYTTLTPTLQNEVLPNPDLSYEDFYDYGIPEEVSIESTDPVEGEIGFIFTTPKLS
;
A
#
# COMPACT_ATOMS: atom_id res chain seq x y z
N MET A 1 -67.91 7.96 -23.59
CA MET A 1 -67.95 6.53 -23.17
C MET A 1 -68.39 5.64 -24.35
N LYS A 2 -67.51 5.45 -25.34
CA LYS A 2 -67.72 4.55 -26.51
C LYS A 2 -66.40 3.93 -27.04
N LEU A 3 -65.40 3.77 -26.15
CA LEU A 3 -64.11 3.13 -26.46
C LEU A 3 -63.94 1.74 -25.82
N LEU A 4 -64.97 1.25 -25.11
CA LEU A 4 -64.94 -0.03 -24.38
C LEU A 4 -65.97 -1.07 -24.89
N LEU A 5 -66.44 -0.93 -26.13
CA LEU A 5 -67.36 -1.88 -26.78
C LEU A 5 -66.81 -2.41 -28.11
N SER A 6 -65.51 -2.75 -28.13
CA SER A 6 -64.90 -3.57 -29.17
C SER A 6 -64.24 -4.78 -28.51
N LYS A 7 -65.00 -5.87 -28.32
CA LYS A 7 -64.41 -7.20 -28.07
C LYS A 7 -63.95 -7.81 -29.40
N LYS A 8 -63.08 -7.13 -30.13
CA LYS A 8 -62.21 -7.81 -31.10
C LYS A 8 -61.16 -8.53 -30.27
N GLY A 9 -61.18 -9.87 -30.28
CA GLY A 9 -60.15 -10.66 -29.62
C GLY A 9 -58.77 -10.17 -30.05
N ILE A 10 -57.81 -10.13 -29.12
CA ILE A 10 -56.42 -9.84 -29.43
C ILE A 10 -56.02 -10.77 -30.58
N GLY A 11 -55.60 -10.21 -31.71
CA GLY A 11 -55.22 -11.01 -32.86
C GLY A 11 -54.11 -11.98 -32.48
N LEU A 12 -54.16 -13.20 -32.99
CA LEU A 12 -53.14 -14.25 -32.77
C LEU A 12 -51.69 -13.73 -32.85
N PRO A 13 -51.32 -12.82 -33.80
CA PRO A 13 -49.97 -12.27 -33.85
C PRO A 13 -49.55 -11.47 -32.62
N ALA A 14 -50.48 -10.73 -31.99
CA ALA A 14 -50.20 -9.94 -30.80
C ALA A 14 -50.03 -10.82 -29.54
N VAL A 15 -50.77 -11.93 -29.43
CA VAL A 15 -50.57 -12.93 -28.36
C VAL A 15 -49.21 -13.61 -28.51
N LEU A 16 -48.84 -14.01 -29.74
CA LEU A 16 -47.52 -14.57 -30.05
C LEU A 16 -46.38 -13.60 -29.72
N ALA A 17 -46.54 -12.31 -30.05
CA ALA A 17 -45.55 -11.29 -29.72
C ALA A 17 -45.36 -11.13 -28.20
N ILE A 18 -46.45 -11.14 -27.42
CA ILE A 18 -46.37 -11.07 -25.95
C ILE A 18 -45.70 -12.31 -25.37
N VAL A 19 -46.06 -13.51 -25.84
CA VAL A 19 -45.46 -14.78 -25.37
C VAL A 19 -43.97 -14.83 -25.72
N ALA A 20 -43.60 -14.45 -26.95
CA ALA A 20 -42.21 -14.38 -27.37
C ALA A 20 -41.42 -13.34 -26.57
N PHE A 21 -42.02 -12.19 -26.26
CA PHE A 21 -41.42 -11.19 -25.39
C PHE A 21 -41.19 -11.73 -23.98
N VAL A 22 -42.19 -12.34 -23.36
CA VAL A 22 -42.08 -12.91 -22.00
C VAL A 22 -41.04 -14.04 -21.94
N LEU A 23 -41.02 -14.93 -22.94
CA LEU A 23 -40.01 -16.00 -23.02
C LEU A 23 -38.61 -15.42 -23.24
N GLY A 24 -38.48 -14.41 -24.11
CA GLY A 24 -37.22 -13.72 -24.37
C GLY A 24 -36.69 -12.99 -23.13
N THR A 25 -37.54 -12.26 -22.41
CA THR A 25 -37.17 -11.57 -21.16
C THR A 25 -36.81 -12.57 -20.08
N THR A 26 -37.57 -13.67 -19.95
CA THR A 26 -37.29 -14.71 -18.94
C THR A 26 -35.99 -15.44 -19.23
N ALA A 27 -35.72 -15.81 -20.49
CA ALA A 27 -34.47 -16.45 -20.88
C ALA A 27 -33.26 -15.53 -20.69
N THR A 28 -33.40 -14.25 -21.02
CA THR A 28 -32.35 -13.25 -20.80
C THR A 28 -32.08 -13.06 -19.29
N PHE A 29 -33.14 -12.98 -18.49
CA PHE A 29 -33.03 -12.82 -17.04
C PHE A 29 -32.39 -14.04 -16.37
N LEU A 30 -32.79 -15.26 -16.75
CA LEU A 30 -32.18 -16.51 -16.27
C LEU A 30 -30.71 -16.61 -16.67
N SER A 31 -30.38 -16.26 -17.91
CA SER A 31 -28.98 -16.25 -18.38
C SER A 31 -28.15 -15.26 -17.56
N TYR A 32 -28.66 -14.05 -17.36
CA TYR A 32 -28.00 -13.03 -16.55
C TYR A 32 -27.76 -13.49 -15.10
N ILE A 33 -28.76 -14.07 -14.45
CA ILE A 33 -28.61 -14.62 -13.08
C ILE A 33 -27.55 -15.72 -13.06
N PHE A 34 -27.58 -16.64 -14.02
CA PHE A 34 -26.61 -17.74 -14.07
C PHE A 34 -25.17 -17.24 -14.28
N PHE A 35 -24.97 -16.27 -15.17
CA PHE A 35 -23.65 -15.66 -15.37
C PHE A 35 -23.17 -14.91 -14.13
N GLN A 36 -24.05 -14.14 -13.47
CA GLN A 36 -23.68 -13.42 -12.25
C GLN A 36 -23.36 -14.38 -11.08
N ALA A 37 -24.14 -15.46 -10.92
CA ALA A 37 -23.86 -16.49 -9.93
C ALA A 37 -22.48 -17.13 -10.17
N ARG A 38 -22.19 -17.51 -11.43
CA ARG A 38 -20.89 -18.09 -11.79
C ARG A 38 -19.73 -17.12 -11.57
N LEU A 39 -19.90 -15.83 -11.87
CA LEU A 39 -18.87 -14.82 -11.59
C LEU A 39 -18.62 -14.66 -10.10
N SER A 40 -19.68 -14.68 -9.28
CA SER A 40 -19.56 -14.65 -7.83
C SER A 40 -18.83 -15.88 -7.29
N ASP A 41 -19.15 -17.07 -7.79
CA ASP A 41 -18.49 -18.31 -7.35
C ASP A 41 -16.98 -18.28 -7.66
N ILE A 42 -16.61 -17.82 -8.86
CA ILE A 42 -15.20 -17.65 -9.26
C ILE A 42 -14.49 -16.66 -8.33
N GLN A 43 -15.11 -15.52 -8.01
CA GLN A 43 -14.51 -14.51 -7.13
C GLN A 43 -14.32 -15.03 -5.71
N ILE A 44 -15.26 -15.83 -5.20
CA ILE A 44 -15.14 -16.47 -3.89
C ILE A 44 -13.98 -17.47 -3.89
N GLU A 45 -13.93 -18.34 -4.90
CA GLU A 45 -12.86 -19.34 -5.03
C GLU A 45 -11.47 -18.70 -5.13
N GLU A 46 -11.31 -17.66 -5.95
CA GLU A 46 -10.05 -16.91 -6.07
C GLU A 46 -9.68 -16.20 -4.76
N SER A 47 -10.64 -15.61 -4.06
CA SER A 47 -10.40 -14.96 -2.77
C SER A 47 -9.98 -15.95 -1.68
N GLU A 48 -10.61 -17.13 -1.63
CA GLU A 48 -10.25 -18.19 -0.69
C GLU A 48 -8.87 -18.78 -1.02
N ALA A 49 -8.60 -19.03 -2.31
CA ALA A 49 -7.30 -19.49 -2.77
C ALA A 49 -6.20 -18.49 -2.41
N TYR A 50 -6.44 -17.19 -2.61
CA TYR A 50 -5.52 -16.13 -2.23
C TYR A 50 -5.27 -16.09 -0.73
N ALA A 51 -6.32 -16.10 0.10
CA ALA A 51 -6.19 -16.07 1.55
C ALA A 51 -5.38 -17.27 2.07
N ASN A 52 -5.63 -18.47 1.53
CA ASN A 52 -4.89 -19.67 1.89
C ASN A 52 -3.43 -19.60 1.45
N ALA A 53 -3.16 -19.14 0.22
CA ALA A 53 -1.81 -18.98 -0.31
C ALA A 53 -1.00 -17.96 0.52
N VAL A 54 -1.59 -16.81 0.85
CA VAL A 54 -0.98 -15.80 1.73
C VAL A 54 -0.71 -16.38 3.12
N SER A 55 -1.68 -17.08 3.72
CA SER A 55 -1.50 -17.70 5.04
C SER A 55 -0.34 -18.69 5.05
N ASN A 56 -0.21 -19.50 4.00
CA ASN A 56 0.84 -20.50 3.87
C ASN A 56 2.21 -19.86 3.74
N VAL A 57 2.36 -18.91 2.80
CA VAL A 57 3.61 -18.17 2.59
C VAL A 57 3.98 -17.41 3.87
N LYS A 58 3.04 -16.68 4.47
CA LYS A 58 3.27 -15.91 5.70
C LYS A 58 3.67 -16.82 6.88
N GLY A 59 3.02 -17.97 7.03
CA GLY A 59 3.36 -18.95 8.05
C GLY A 59 4.78 -19.50 7.89
N ALA A 60 5.19 -19.81 6.66
CA ALA A 60 6.57 -20.24 6.38
C ALA A 60 7.59 -19.13 6.75
N LEU A 61 7.35 -17.90 6.32
CA LEU A 61 8.22 -16.76 6.64
C LEU A 61 8.39 -16.54 8.14
N TYR A 62 7.30 -16.55 8.91
CA TYR A 62 7.38 -16.41 10.36
C TYR A 62 8.08 -17.58 11.04
N MET A 63 7.92 -18.81 10.53
CA MET A 63 8.66 -19.96 11.07
C MET A 63 10.17 -19.80 10.83
N ILE A 64 10.58 -19.42 9.61
CA ILE A 64 11.99 -19.13 9.28
C ILE A 64 12.53 -18.01 10.18
N ALA A 65 11.80 -16.89 10.28
CA ALA A 65 12.23 -15.74 11.07
C ALA A 65 12.32 -16.04 12.57
N ARG A 66 11.38 -16.83 13.10
CA ARG A 66 11.37 -17.27 14.51
C ARG A 66 12.50 -18.24 14.81
N ASP A 67 12.68 -19.24 13.96
CA ASP A 67 13.67 -20.30 14.18
C ASP A 67 15.08 -19.88 13.74
N GLN A 68 15.18 -18.74 13.02
CA GLN A 68 16.40 -18.17 12.48
C GLN A 68 17.25 -19.18 11.69
N ASN A 69 16.56 -19.99 10.87
CA ASN A 69 17.17 -21.14 10.22
C ASN A 69 16.89 -21.15 8.71
N LEU A 70 17.98 -21.16 7.93
CA LEU A 70 17.96 -21.25 6.47
C LEU A 70 18.66 -22.52 5.96
N ASP A 71 18.87 -23.52 6.84
CA ASP A 71 19.42 -24.82 6.46
C ASP A 71 18.52 -25.53 5.44
N GLU A 72 19.14 -26.14 4.43
CA GLU A 72 18.44 -26.79 3.32
C GLU A 72 17.43 -27.86 3.79
N ILE A 73 17.76 -28.64 4.82
CA ILE A 73 16.87 -29.69 5.34
C ILE A 73 15.67 -29.05 6.04
N TYR A 74 15.89 -27.98 6.79
CA TYR A 74 14.81 -27.25 7.46
C TYR A 74 13.86 -26.63 6.43
N LEU A 75 14.41 -25.97 5.40
CA LEU A 75 13.61 -25.34 4.36
C LEU A 75 12.78 -26.37 3.57
N LEU A 76 13.35 -27.51 3.18
CA LEU A 76 12.62 -28.60 2.51
C LEU A 76 11.47 -29.15 3.36
N GLN A 77 11.67 -29.30 4.67
CA GLN A 77 10.59 -29.72 5.57
C GLN A 77 9.47 -28.68 5.65
N LEU A 78 9.85 -27.39 5.64
CA LEU A 78 8.90 -26.29 5.71
C LEU A 78 8.10 -26.12 4.42
N GLU A 79 8.74 -26.32 3.26
CA GLU A 79 8.08 -26.36 1.94
C GLU A 79 6.93 -27.38 1.93
N GLU A 80 7.20 -28.60 2.40
CA GLU A 80 6.20 -29.66 2.47
C GLU A 80 5.13 -29.38 3.53
N LEU A 81 5.51 -28.85 4.69
CA LEU A 81 4.58 -28.53 5.78
C LEU A 81 3.60 -27.43 5.39
N MET A 82 4.10 -26.36 4.76
CA MET A 82 3.33 -25.16 4.45
C MET A 82 2.81 -25.14 3.00
N ASN A 83 3.16 -26.14 2.18
CA ASN A 83 2.82 -26.22 0.76
C ASN A 83 3.27 -24.98 -0.03
N VAL A 84 4.55 -24.65 0.10
CA VAL A 84 5.23 -23.51 -0.55
C VAL A 84 6.50 -23.99 -1.24
N ASP A 85 7.02 -23.18 -2.14
CA ASP A 85 8.34 -23.34 -2.74
C ASP A 85 9.27 -22.24 -2.19
N ILE A 86 10.46 -22.62 -1.75
CA ILE A 86 11.49 -21.76 -1.16
C ILE A 86 12.74 -21.89 -2.02
N VAL A 87 13.06 -20.85 -2.78
CA VAL A 87 14.15 -20.87 -3.76
C VAL A 87 15.11 -19.73 -3.50
N LEU A 88 16.41 -20.01 -3.55
CA LEU A 88 17.43 -18.97 -3.45
C LEU A 88 17.37 -18.01 -4.65
N TYR A 89 17.28 -16.73 -4.37
CA TYR A 89 17.30 -15.61 -5.30
C TYR A 89 18.55 -14.76 -5.03
N GLY A 90 19.54 -14.78 -5.91
CA GLY A 90 20.83 -14.11 -5.66
C GLY A 90 21.68 -14.86 -4.63
N THR A 91 22.36 -14.14 -3.72
CA THR A 91 23.34 -14.72 -2.78
C THR A 91 22.72 -15.11 -1.44
N ASN A 92 22.01 -14.18 -0.78
CA ASN A 92 21.46 -14.35 0.56
C ASN A 92 19.96 -13.99 0.65
N LEU A 93 19.26 -13.97 -0.48
CA LEU A 93 17.84 -13.69 -0.52
C LEU A 93 17.10 -14.94 -0.99
N TYR A 94 15.99 -15.26 -0.34
CA TYR A 94 15.15 -16.40 -0.70
C TYR A 94 13.77 -15.91 -1.12
N THR A 95 13.26 -16.49 -2.19
CA THR A 95 11.88 -16.32 -2.62
C THR A 95 11.04 -17.41 -2.00
N VAL A 96 9.94 -17.05 -1.34
CA VAL A 96 8.93 -17.98 -0.83
C VAL A 96 7.64 -17.79 -1.61
N SER A 97 7.22 -18.79 -2.37
CA SER A 97 6.05 -18.74 -3.25
C SER A 97 5.04 -19.84 -2.97
N SER A 98 3.75 -19.56 -3.19
CA SER A 98 2.70 -20.56 -3.07
C SER A 98 2.78 -21.57 -4.23
N ARG A 99 2.66 -22.86 -3.92
CA ARG A 99 2.53 -23.93 -4.95
C ARG A 99 1.19 -23.88 -5.67
N SER A 100 0.15 -23.42 -4.98
CA SER A 100 -1.16 -23.19 -5.56
C SER A 100 -1.20 -21.86 -6.30
N LEU A 101 -1.80 -21.86 -7.50
CA LEU A 101 -2.06 -20.65 -8.27
C LEU A 101 -3.36 -20.00 -7.81
N VAL A 102 -3.35 -18.68 -7.74
CA VAL A 102 -4.54 -17.84 -7.59
C VAL A 102 -4.84 -17.28 -8.99
N GLY A 103 -5.84 -17.86 -9.64
CA GLY A 103 -6.08 -17.65 -11.06
C GLY A 103 -4.91 -18.18 -11.91
N SER A 104 -3.97 -17.29 -12.28
CA SER A 104 -2.77 -17.63 -13.07
C SER A 104 -1.44 -17.20 -12.43
N LYS A 105 -1.49 -16.69 -11.18
CA LYS A 105 -0.36 -16.09 -10.48
C LYS A 105 -0.06 -16.84 -9.19
N THR A 106 1.18 -16.80 -8.74
CA THR A 106 1.59 -17.27 -7.42
C THR A 106 1.52 -16.12 -6.41
N VAL A 107 1.29 -16.44 -5.15
CA VAL A 107 1.59 -15.52 -4.05
C VAL A 107 3.07 -15.68 -3.71
N GLN A 108 3.81 -14.57 -3.67
CA GLN A 108 5.24 -14.56 -3.48
C GLN A 108 5.65 -13.54 -2.41
N SER A 109 6.69 -13.89 -1.67
CA SER A 109 7.41 -13.03 -0.75
C SER A 109 8.90 -13.32 -0.86
N TYR A 110 9.71 -12.49 -0.23
CA TYR A 110 11.15 -12.58 -0.17
C TYR A 110 11.61 -12.49 1.29
N ILE A 111 12.61 -13.28 1.68
CA ILE A 111 13.21 -13.29 3.01
C ILE A 111 14.72 -13.37 2.92
N THR A 112 15.41 -12.59 3.74
CA THR A 112 16.86 -12.70 3.93
C THR A 112 17.17 -12.97 5.40
N GLY A 113 18.27 -13.69 5.67
CA GLY A 113 18.82 -13.88 7.01
C GLY A 113 20.10 -13.07 7.26
N SER A 114 20.54 -12.29 6.27
CA SER A 114 21.76 -11.49 6.35
C SER A 114 21.52 -10.14 5.67
N VAL A 115 21.62 -9.06 6.45
CA VAL A 115 21.31 -7.70 6.02
C VAL A 115 22.55 -6.82 5.97
N THR A 116 22.55 -5.84 5.06
CA THR A 116 23.54 -4.77 4.98
C THR A 116 22.82 -3.43 4.86
N SER A 117 23.41 -2.37 5.42
CA SER A 117 22.85 -1.02 5.37
C SER A 117 23.42 -0.26 4.18
N LEU A 118 22.56 0.34 3.36
CA LEU A 118 22.96 1.20 2.24
C LEU A 118 22.33 2.58 2.38
N ASP A 119 23.03 3.59 1.89
CA ASP A 119 22.52 4.96 1.80
C ASP A 119 21.24 4.98 0.95
N THR A 120 20.15 5.51 1.52
CA THR A 120 18.82 5.53 0.91
C THR A 120 18.78 6.48 -0.30
N TYR A 121 19.53 7.58 -0.28
CA TYR A 121 19.59 8.52 -1.39
C TYR A 121 20.26 7.87 -2.60
N ASP A 122 21.46 7.33 -2.42
CA ASP A 122 22.24 6.71 -3.49
C ASP A 122 21.57 5.46 -4.05
N SER A 123 20.86 4.69 -3.22
CA SER A 123 20.21 3.45 -3.64
C SER A 123 18.84 3.65 -4.30
N ILE A 124 18.10 4.70 -3.91
CA ILE A 124 16.72 4.91 -4.38
C ILE A 124 16.59 6.28 -5.04
N PHE A 125 16.78 7.36 -4.28
CA PHE A 125 16.31 8.71 -4.67
C PHE A 125 17.23 9.49 -5.61
N GLN A 126 18.42 8.98 -5.91
CA GLN A 126 19.29 9.50 -6.97
C GLN A 126 18.69 9.29 -8.37
N TYR A 127 17.78 8.33 -8.53
CA TYR A 127 17.18 7.92 -9.80
C TYR A 127 15.72 8.36 -9.89
N THR A 128 15.16 8.44 -11.10
CA THR A 128 13.71 8.61 -11.30
C THR A 128 12.97 7.28 -11.29
N GLY A 129 13.68 6.16 -11.41
CA GLY A 129 13.13 4.81 -11.49
C GLY A 129 12.85 4.33 -12.93
N GLU A 130 13.04 5.21 -13.93
CA GLU A 130 12.90 4.88 -15.36
C GLU A 130 14.25 4.56 -16.03
N GLU A 131 15.37 4.73 -15.32
CA GLU A 131 16.70 4.49 -15.84
C GLU A 131 16.94 3.00 -16.15
N PRO A 132 17.51 2.65 -17.32
CA PRO A 132 17.74 1.25 -17.69
C PRO A 132 18.68 0.47 -16.76
N THR A 133 19.51 1.18 -16.00
CA THR A 133 20.47 0.60 -15.05
C THR A 133 19.93 0.53 -13.63
N PHE A 134 18.80 1.17 -13.35
CA PHE A 134 18.18 1.14 -12.04
C PHE A 134 17.56 -0.24 -11.79
N ASN A 135 17.87 -0.81 -10.62
CA ASN A 135 17.28 -2.05 -10.16
C ASN A 135 16.99 -1.92 -8.67
N LEU A 136 15.71 -1.91 -8.33
CA LEU A 136 15.25 -1.83 -6.95
C LEU A 136 15.39 -3.22 -6.29
N SER A 137 16.11 -3.29 -5.17
CA SER A 137 16.14 -4.53 -4.37
C SER A 137 14.70 -4.88 -3.93
N PRO A 138 14.27 -6.16 -4.03
CA PRO A 138 12.98 -6.59 -3.52
C PRO A 138 12.80 -6.33 -2.01
N MET A 139 13.88 -6.15 -1.24
CA MET A 139 13.84 -5.80 0.19
C MET A 139 13.47 -4.36 0.45
N VAL A 140 13.64 -3.46 -0.52
CA VAL A 140 13.23 -2.07 -0.38
C VAL A 140 11.71 -1.98 -0.49
N THR A 141 11.05 -2.13 0.66
CA THR A 141 9.60 -2.02 0.81
C THR A 141 9.24 -0.87 1.73
N PRO A 142 8.01 -0.34 1.65
CA PRO A 142 7.50 0.64 2.62
C PRO A 142 7.65 0.17 4.07
N SER A 143 7.42 -1.12 4.35
CA SER A 143 7.65 -1.71 5.68
C SER A 143 9.09 -1.57 6.11
N ASN A 144 10.04 -1.90 5.23
CA ASN A 144 11.46 -1.83 5.53
C ASN A 144 11.95 -0.39 5.72
N LEU A 145 11.50 0.54 4.88
CA LEU A 145 11.80 1.97 5.05
C LEU A 145 11.24 2.50 6.38
N ALA A 146 10.03 2.11 6.77
CA ALA A 146 9.45 2.49 8.06
C ALA A 146 10.24 1.87 9.23
N ALA A 147 10.60 0.59 9.12
CA ALA A 147 11.39 -0.14 10.11
C ALA A 147 12.82 0.43 10.27
N SER A 148 13.42 0.93 9.19
CA SER A 148 14.74 1.56 9.22
C SER A 148 14.69 2.98 9.81
N TYR A 149 13.59 3.71 9.59
CA TYR A 149 13.42 5.07 10.11
C TYR A 149 13.07 5.12 11.60
N LEU A 150 12.23 4.19 12.05
CA LEU A 150 11.62 4.27 13.38
C LEU A 150 12.62 4.24 14.54
N PRO A 151 13.68 3.40 14.56
CA PRO A 151 14.67 3.39 15.65
C PRO A 151 15.30 4.77 15.88
N THR A 152 15.80 5.40 14.81
CA THR A 152 16.41 6.73 14.84
C THR A 152 15.42 7.79 15.29
N TYR A 153 14.17 7.69 14.83
CA TYR A 153 13.10 8.58 15.25
C TYR A 153 12.79 8.47 16.75
N ILE A 154 12.70 7.24 17.29
CA ILE A 154 12.45 6.99 18.72
C ILE A 154 13.61 7.49 19.57
N GLU A 155 14.86 7.19 19.19
CA GLU A 155 16.04 7.65 19.93
C GLU A 155 16.10 9.18 20.02
N THR A 156 15.77 9.86 18.92
CA THR A 156 15.81 11.32 18.84
C THR A 156 14.67 11.99 19.60
N ASN A 157 13.42 11.51 19.44
CA ASN A 157 12.25 12.16 20.03
C ASN A 157 11.92 11.68 21.44
N PHE A 158 12.35 10.47 21.79
CA PHE A 158 12.08 9.81 23.07
C PHE A 158 13.35 9.14 23.61
N PRO A 159 14.39 9.91 24.00
CA PRO A 159 15.70 9.37 24.41
C PRO A 159 15.67 8.49 25.67
N TRP A 160 14.52 8.38 26.34
CA TRP A 160 14.30 7.47 27.48
C TRP A 160 13.71 6.11 27.08
N ILE A 161 13.37 5.92 25.79
CA ILE A 161 12.86 4.66 25.23
C ILE A 161 14.02 3.97 24.53
N THR A 162 14.28 2.71 24.88
CA THR A 162 15.15 1.86 24.06
C THR A 162 14.41 1.51 22.77
N PRO A 163 14.91 1.90 21.58
CA PRO A 163 14.25 1.59 20.33
C PRO A 163 14.24 0.09 20.07
N GLU A 164 13.11 -0.42 19.56
CA GLU A 164 13.08 -1.74 18.92
C GLU A 164 13.75 -1.62 17.55
N THR A 165 14.62 -2.57 17.23
CA THR A 165 15.40 -2.56 15.97
C THR A 165 15.08 -3.76 15.09
N THR A 166 14.28 -4.71 15.59
CA THR A 166 13.96 -5.96 14.89
C THR A 166 12.50 -6.01 14.49
N PHE A 167 12.18 -5.29 13.40
CA PHE A 167 10.85 -5.35 12.77
C PHE A 167 10.82 -6.36 11.64
N THR A 168 9.78 -7.19 11.60
CA THR A 168 9.64 -8.24 10.57
C THR A 168 8.73 -7.82 9.41
N ASP A 169 7.76 -6.94 9.67
CA ASP A 169 6.77 -6.46 8.68
C ASP A 169 6.13 -5.13 9.11
N PHE A 170 5.27 -4.56 8.26
CA PHE A 170 4.53 -3.32 8.56
C PHE A 170 3.73 -3.38 9.86
N GLN A 171 3.09 -4.53 10.15
CA GLN A 171 2.24 -4.68 11.33
C GLN A 171 3.07 -4.62 12.61
N SER A 172 4.28 -5.19 12.61
CA SER A 172 5.19 -5.15 13.76
C SER A 172 5.60 -3.71 14.13
N VAL A 173 5.76 -2.82 13.14
CA VAL A 173 5.98 -1.39 13.36
C VAL A 173 4.78 -0.74 14.03
N VAL A 174 3.57 -0.99 13.52
CA VAL A 174 2.33 -0.43 14.06
C VAL A 174 2.04 -0.96 15.47
N ASP A 175 2.26 -2.26 15.70
CA ASP A 175 2.07 -2.92 16.99
C ASP A 175 3.01 -2.35 18.05
N TYR A 176 4.28 -2.10 17.73
CA TYR A 176 5.23 -1.46 18.63
C TYR A 176 4.76 -0.05 19.04
N ILE A 177 4.31 0.77 18.08
CA ILE A 177 3.80 2.11 18.38
C ILE A 177 2.50 2.04 19.20
N ARG A 178 1.63 1.07 18.93
CA ARG A 178 0.42 0.80 19.72
C ARG A 178 0.79 0.49 21.18
N GLU A 179 1.78 -0.37 21.41
CA GLU A 179 2.24 -0.72 22.76
C GLU A 179 2.78 0.50 23.51
N LEU A 180 3.58 1.33 22.85
CA LEU A 180 4.05 2.61 23.39
C LEU A 180 2.87 3.54 23.75
N ALA A 181 1.86 3.64 22.87
CA ALA A 181 0.70 4.48 23.09
C ALA A 181 -0.19 4.02 24.25
N ILE A 182 -0.43 2.70 24.37
CA ILE A 182 -1.18 2.10 25.48
C ILE A 182 -0.42 2.29 26.80
N ALA A 183 0.91 2.16 26.77
CA ALA A 183 1.78 2.41 27.91
C ALA A 183 1.94 3.91 28.25
N GLN A 184 1.38 4.81 27.42
CA GLN A 184 1.55 6.27 27.53
C GLN A 184 3.02 6.71 27.52
N ASN A 185 3.83 6.02 26.72
CA ASN A 185 5.27 6.24 26.63
C ASN A 185 5.63 6.80 25.25
N GLY A 186 5.73 8.13 25.16
CA GLY A 186 6.06 8.84 23.92
C GLY A 186 4.84 9.15 23.03
N PHE A 187 4.04 8.13 22.72
CA PHE A 187 2.81 8.26 21.92
C PHE A 187 1.54 8.38 22.78
N ASN A 188 0.55 9.11 22.27
CA ASN A 188 -0.77 9.20 22.86
C ASN A 188 -1.78 8.37 22.06
N TYR A 189 -2.53 7.52 22.75
CA TYR A 189 -3.60 6.72 22.16
C TYR A 189 -4.90 7.54 22.01
N TYR A 190 -5.47 7.54 20.82
CA TYR A 190 -6.73 8.21 20.48
C TYR A 190 -7.65 7.33 19.64
N GLN A 191 -8.92 7.74 19.57
CA GLN A 191 -9.93 7.19 18.67
C GLN A 191 -10.12 8.14 17.48
N PRO A 192 -10.68 7.70 16.33
CA PRO A 192 -10.78 8.51 15.13
C PRO A 192 -11.48 9.86 15.34
N SER A 193 -12.51 9.87 16.19
CA SER A 193 -13.24 11.08 16.57
C SER A 193 -12.36 12.22 17.08
N ALA A 194 -11.16 11.92 17.60
CA ALA A 194 -10.18 12.90 18.03
C ALA A 194 -9.65 13.78 16.89
N LEU A 195 -9.68 13.35 15.64
CA LEU A 195 -9.36 14.17 14.46
C LEU A 195 -10.63 14.59 13.71
N GLU A 196 -11.58 13.68 13.53
CA GLU A 196 -12.77 13.90 12.68
C GLU A 196 -13.65 15.07 13.17
N THR A 197 -13.70 15.27 14.48
CA THR A 197 -14.53 16.30 15.11
C THR A 197 -13.80 17.63 15.31
N GLN A 198 -12.48 17.67 15.15
CA GLN A 198 -11.71 18.90 15.32
C GLN A 198 -12.10 19.91 14.24
N TRP A 199 -12.12 21.20 14.62
CA TRP A 199 -12.28 22.27 13.64
C TRP A 199 -11.14 22.26 12.62
N ASP A 200 -9.92 22.07 13.11
CA ASP A 200 -8.68 21.95 12.34
C ASP A 200 -7.94 20.66 12.72
N PRO A 201 -8.18 19.54 12.00
CA PRO A 201 -7.63 18.23 12.33
C PRO A 201 -6.09 18.22 12.40
N THR A 202 -5.58 18.27 13.62
CA THR A 202 -4.16 18.38 13.90
C THR A 202 -3.74 17.36 14.95
N ALA A 203 -2.79 16.50 14.58
CA ALA A 203 -2.07 15.65 15.52
C ALA A 203 -0.91 16.46 16.11
N TRP A 204 -1.19 17.28 17.12
CA TRP A 204 -0.23 18.24 17.69
C TRP A 204 0.91 17.58 18.51
N TRP A 205 0.82 16.27 18.71
CA TRP A 205 1.84 15.44 19.35
C TRP A 205 2.00 14.13 18.55
N HIS A 206 2.80 13.19 19.06
CA HIS A 206 2.92 11.86 18.49
C HIS A 206 1.67 11.04 18.83
N TRP A 207 0.86 10.73 17.83
CA TRP A 207 -0.48 10.18 18.00
C TRP A 207 -0.56 8.79 17.39
N TYR A 208 -1.21 7.89 18.12
CA TYR A 208 -1.70 6.61 17.61
C TYR A 208 -3.22 6.66 17.60
N ILE A 209 -3.85 6.38 16.46
CA ILE A 209 -5.30 6.26 16.32
C ILE A 209 -5.68 4.82 16.03
N ASP A 210 -6.54 4.28 16.88
CA ASP A 210 -7.12 2.95 16.69
C ASP A 210 -8.41 3.05 15.88
N GLY A 211 -8.33 2.71 14.59
CA GLY A 211 -9.45 2.71 13.66
C GLY A 211 -9.32 3.72 12.51
N SER A 212 -10.18 3.53 11.50
CA SER A 212 -10.20 4.36 10.29
C SER A 212 -10.62 5.80 10.56
N VAL A 213 -9.95 6.75 9.90
CA VAL A 213 -10.16 8.20 10.03
C VAL A 213 -10.72 8.78 8.74
N THR A 214 -11.79 9.57 8.86
CA THR A 214 -12.34 10.35 7.75
C THR A 214 -12.24 11.86 8.01
N ILE A 215 -11.33 12.52 7.32
CA ILE A 215 -11.19 13.98 7.40
C ILE A 215 -12.31 14.64 6.58
N PRO A 216 -13.14 15.51 7.19
CA PRO A 216 -14.24 16.16 6.49
C PRO A 216 -13.78 17.08 5.37
N LYS A 217 -14.70 17.39 4.47
CA LYS A 217 -14.48 18.32 3.35
C LYS A 217 -13.95 19.69 3.83
N ASN A 218 -13.05 20.28 3.05
CA ASN A 218 -12.39 21.58 3.30
C ASN A 218 -11.61 21.64 4.61
N LYS A 219 -11.15 20.49 5.12
CA LYS A 219 -10.27 20.43 6.28
C LYS A 219 -8.98 19.74 5.90
N ASN A 220 -7.89 20.19 6.50
CA ASN A 220 -6.58 19.60 6.32
C ASN A 220 -6.29 18.65 7.48
N LEU A 221 -5.45 17.66 7.22
CA LEU A 221 -4.82 16.86 8.25
C LEU A 221 -3.42 17.40 8.44
N THR A 222 -3.13 17.91 9.63
CA THR A 222 -1.82 18.50 9.94
C THR A 222 -1.08 17.67 10.98
N VAL A 223 0.11 17.22 10.62
CA VAL A 223 1.11 16.68 11.55
C VAL A 223 2.30 17.64 11.55
N PRO A 224 2.58 18.33 12.66
CA PRO A 224 3.71 19.25 12.73
C PRO A 224 5.06 18.55 12.54
N ASP A 225 6.07 19.31 12.15
CA ASP A 225 7.44 18.80 12.01
C ASP A 225 7.95 18.16 13.31
N GLY A 226 8.75 17.09 13.16
CA GLY A 226 9.21 16.28 14.27
C GLY A 226 8.10 15.47 14.97
N ARG A 227 6.87 15.44 14.45
CA ARG A 227 5.77 14.58 14.94
C ARG A 227 5.42 13.51 13.92
N MET A 228 4.73 12.48 14.41
CA MET A 228 4.25 11.37 13.61
C MET A 228 2.83 11.02 14.05
N LEU A 229 1.98 10.80 13.05
CA LEU A 229 0.65 10.26 13.23
C LEU A 229 0.62 8.82 12.71
N VAL A 230 0.17 7.89 13.54
CA VAL A 230 -0.09 6.50 13.14
C VAL A 230 -1.59 6.25 13.20
N ILE A 231 -2.15 5.74 12.11
CA ILE A 231 -3.56 5.36 11.97
C ILE A 231 -3.61 3.85 11.74
N ASP A 232 -4.14 3.11 12.70
CA ASP A 232 -4.40 1.68 12.56
C ASP A 232 -5.79 1.47 11.91
N GLY A 233 -5.84 1.72 10.60
CA GLY A 233 -7.06 1.70 9.80
C GLY A 233 -6.91 2.50 8.51
N ASP A 234 -8.01 2.70 7.78
CA ASP A 234 -8.01 3.49 6.54
C ASP A 234 -8.00 5.00 6.84
N LEU A 235 -7.37 5.79 5.95
CA LEU A 235 -7.45 7.25 5.95
C LEU A 235 -8.22 7.74 4.72
N THR A 236 -9.33 8.44 4.95
CA THR A 236 -10.11 9.09 3.90
C THR A 236 -10.03 10.61 4.03
N MET A 237 -9.56 11.27 2.97
CA MET A 237 -9.52 12.71 2.84
C MET A 237 -10.62 13.17 1.87
N ASN A 238 -11.60 13.92 2.37
CA ASN A 238 -12.68 14.45 1.52
C ASN A 238 -12.24 15.70 0.74
N GLU A 239 -13.13 16.27 -0.05
CA GLU A 239 -12.76 17.24 -1.09
C GLU A 239 -12.09 18.51 -0.51
N ASN A 240 -11.17 19.10 -1.27
CA ASN A 240 -10.40 20.31 -0.87
C ASN A 240 -9.63 20.14 0.43
N SER A 241 -9.00 19.00 0.62
CA SER A 241 -8.17 18.72 1.79
C SER A 241 -6.71 18.56 1.41
N THR A 242 -5.84 18.84 2.37
CA THR A 242 -4.41 18.62 2.26
C THR A 242 -3.94 17.79 3.44
N ILE A 243 -3.06 16.82 3.19
CA ILE A 243 -2.28 16.15 4.23
C ILE A 243 -0.94 16.86 4.37
N TYR A 244 -0.57 17.24 5.59
CA TYR A 244 0.74 17.79 5.93
C TYR A 244 1.46 16.90 6.93
N GLY A 245 2.77 16.71 6.73
CA GLY A 245 3.66 16.03 7.67
C GLY A 245 3.78 14.52 7.45
N ASN A 246 4.22 13.80 8.50
CA ASN A 246 4.59 12.38 8.42
C ASN A 246 3.46 11.51 9.00
N VAL A 247 2.91 10.61 8.17
CA VAL A 247 1.77 9.75 8.55
C VAL A 247 2.05 8.28 8.19
N ILE A 248 1.78 7.38 9.12
CA ILE A 248 1.77 5.92 8.90
C ILE A 248 0.31 5.46 8.94
N VAL A 249 -0.13 4.74 7.91
CA VAL A 249 -1.50 4.25 7.76
C VAL A 249 -1.47 2.73 7.56
N ASN A 250 -1.98 2.00 8.54
CA ASN A 250 -2.19 0.56 8.45
C ASN A 250 -3.50 0.23 7.73
N GLY A 251 -3.61 0.66 6.48
CA GLY A 251 -4.81 0.54 5.68
C GLY A 251 -4.65 1.25 4.35
N ASN A 252 -5.76 1.61 3.72
CA ASN A 252 -5.78 2.36 2.48
C ASN A 252 -5.86 3.87 2.74
N VAL A 253 -5.28 4.65 1.83
CA VAL A 253 -5.44 6.10 1.78
C VAL A 253 -6.26 6.47 0.55
N THR A 254 -7.34 7.21 0.75
CA THR A 254 -8.19 7.69 -0.35
C THR A 254 -8.36 9.21 -0.29
N LEU A 255 -7.97 9.90 -1.35
CA LEU A 255 -8.25 11.32 -1.57
C LEU A 255 -9.43 11.44 -2.52
N ILE A 256 -10.59 11.81 -1.96
CA ILE A 256 -11.84 11.96 -2.69
C ILE A 256 -11.91 13.37 -3.28
N GLY A 257 -11.94 13.45 -4.61
CA GLY A 257 -12.14 14.68 -5.36
C GLY A 257 -13.50 14.74 -6.05
N LYS A 258 -14.13 15.93 -6.06
CA LYS A 258 -15.41 16.18 -6.73
C LYS A 258 -15.47 17.59 -7.32
N GLY A 259 -15.97 17.69 -8.56
CA GLY A 259 -16.11 18.99 -9.22
C GLY A 259 -14.74 19.63 -9.44
N ASN A 260 -14.54 20.86 -8.98
CA ASN A 260 -13.26 21.58 -9.13
C ASN A 260 -12.39 21.49 -7.86
N SER A 261 -12.60 20.46 -7.03
CA SER A 261 -11.78 20.31 -5.85
C SER A 261 -10.33 20.00 -6.21
N VAL A 262 -9.45 20.43 -5.32
CA VAL A 262 -8.00 20.19 -5.41
C VAL A 262 -7.57 19.63 -4.07
N GLU A 263 -7.08 18.41 -4.09
CA GLU A 263 -6.51 17.74 -2.94
C GLU A 263 -4.97 17.87 -2.98
N SER A 264 -4.30 17.73 -1.84
CA SER A 264 -2.84 17.82 -1.81
C SER A 264 -2.21 16.91 -0.75
N ILE A 265 -0.96 16.51 -0.98
CA ILE A 265 -0.14 15.77 -0.04
C ILE A 265 1.21 16.49 0.05
N GLN A 266 1.57 16.99 1.23
CA GLN A 266 2.82 17.70 1.49
C GLN A 266 3.54 17.07 2.69
N GLY A 267 4.32 16.04 2.42
CA GLY A 267 4.97 15.22 3.44
C GLY A 267 5.00 13.75 3.04
N THR A 268 5.11 12.89 4.04
CA THR A 268 5.47 11.48 3.85
C THR A 268 4.38 10.56 4.37
N LEU A 269 3.96 9.63 3.52
CA LEU A 269 2.94 8.63 3.82
C LEU A 269 3.54 7.23 3.70
N TYR A 270 3.52 6.48 4.81
CA TYR A 270 3.73 5.03 4.80
C TYR A 270 2.38 4.34 4.84
N ILE A 271 2.09 3.44 3.90
CA ILE A 271 0.76 2.87 3.68
C ILE A 271 0.90 1.35 3.53
N SER A 272 0.21 0.57 4.38
CA SER A 272 0.19 -0.90 4.24
C SER A 272 -0.76 -1.39 3.14
N GLY A 273 -1.73 -0.57 2.75
CA GLY A 273 -2.64 -0.81 1.64
C GLY A 273 -2.33 0.01 0.40
N ASN A 274 -3.39 0.50 -0.26
CA ASN A 274 -3.30 1.26 -1.51
C ASN A 274 -3.43 2.77 -1.26
N LEU A 275 -2.85 3.57 -2.16
CA LEU A 275 -3.21 4.99 -2.31
C LEU A 275 -4.09 5.14 -3.55
N THR A 276 -5.25 5.80 -3.40
CA THR A 276 -6.07 6.24 -4.53
C THR A 276 -6.35 7.73 -4.43
N THR A 277 -6.09 8.46 -5.51
CA THR A 277 -6.50 9.86 -5.63
C THR A 277 -7.48 10.01 -6.80
N ALA A 278 -8.63 10.62 -6.57
CA ALA A 278 -9.74 10.54 -7.54
C ALA A 278 -9.68 11.61 -8.64
N LYS A 279 -8.95 12.72 -8.44
CA LYS A 279 -8.99 13.84 -9.40
C LYS A 279 -7.72 14.71 -9.43
N SER A 280 -7.80 15.94 -8.90
CA SER A 280 -6.74 16.93 -8.99
C SER A 280 -5.90 16.89 -7.72
N THR A 281 -4.68 16.38 -7.81
CA THR A 281 -3.78 16.27 -6.67
C THR A 281 -2.57 17.16 -6.87
N LEU A 282 -2.35 18.10 -5.96
CA LEU A 282 -1.10 18.84 -5.88
C LEU A 282 -0.12 18.06 -5.01
N LEU A 283 1.02 17.71 -5.59
CA LEU A 283 2.15 17.16 -4.87
C LEU A 283 2.92 18.29 -4.17
N GLY A 284 3.96 17.91 -3.44
CA GLY A 284 4.80 18.79 -2.64
C GLY A 284 5.55 19.81 -3.46
N SER A 285 6.25 20.69 -2.74
CA SER A 285 7.19 21.64 -3.31
C SER A 285 8.61 21.06 -3.34
N ILE A 286 9.55 21.81 -3.90
CA ILE A 286 10.97 21.48 -3.85
C ILE A 286 11.49 21.34 -2.40
N ASP A 287 11.04 22.21 -1.49
CA ASP A 287 11.48 22.23 -0.08
C ASP A 287 10.71 21.23 0.82
N ARG A 288 9.58 20.71 0.34
CA ARG A 288 8.80 19.67 1.02
C ARG A 288 8.12 18.79 -0.02
N PRO A 289 8.86 17.86 -0.65
CA PRO A 289 8.30 16.95 -1.63
C PRO A 289 7.26 16.03 -0.99
N THR A 290 6.39 15.46 -1.83
CA THR A 290 5.55 14.34 -1.41
C THR A 290 6.36 13.05 -1.44
N PHE A 291 6.31 12.26 -0.38
CA PHE A 291 6.78 10.87 -0.39
C PHE A 291 5.61 9.96 -0.08
N VAL A 292 5.35 8.97 -0.94
CA VAL A 292 4.34 7.94 -0.69
C VAL A 292 4.96 6.58 -0.88
N PHE A 293 4.97 5.80 0.19
CA PHE A 293 5.44 4.43 0.21
C PHE A 293 4.27 3.52 0.54
N ALA A 294 3.77 2.77 -0.44
CA ALA A 294 2.58 1.94 -0.32
C ALA A 294 2.88 0.47 -0.63
N GLU A 295 2.58 -0.45 0.28
CA GLU A 295 2.79 -1.89 0.04
C GLU A 295 1.89 -2.40 -1.11
N GLY A 296 0.72 -1.78 -1.26
CA GLY A 296 -0.23 -2.01 -2.33
C GLY A 296 0.08 -1.21 -3.61
N SER A 297 -0.99 -0.83 -4.31
CA SER A 297 -0.91 0.00 -5.51
C SER A 297 -1.06 1.49 -5.21
N ILE A 298 -0.48 2.32 -6.06
CA ILE A 298 -0.69 3.76 -6.08
C ILE A 298 -1.40 4.11 -7.39
N THR A 299 -2.61 4.66 -7.27
CA THR A 299 -3.37 5.14 -8.42
C THR A 299 -3.57 6.66 -8.30
N LEU A 300 -2.98 7.39 -9.22
CA LEU A 300 -3.13 8.83 -9.30
C LEU A 300 -4.33 9.23 -10.17
N GLY A 301 -5.00 10.28 -9.71
CA GLY A 301 -6.12 10.90 -10.39
C GLY A 301 -5.66 11.64 -11.65
N ASN A 302 -6.62 12.19 -12.38
CA ASN A 302 -6.38 12.64 -13.74
C ASN A 302 -5.68 14.00 -13.90
N ASN A 303 -5.27 14.65 -12.80
CA ASN A 303 -4.55 15.91 -12.86
C ASN A 303 -3.62 15.99 -11.66
N THR A 304 -2.36 15.56 -11.83
CA THR A 304 -1.40 15.50 -10.73
C THR A 304 -0.16 16.29 -11.10
N THR A 305 0.28 17.19 -10.22
CA THR A 305 1.44 18.04 -10.50
C THR A 305 2.23 18.39 -9.25
N GLY A 306 3.56 18.42 -9.35
CA GLY A 306 4.47 18.86 -8.30
C GLY A 306 5.63 17.90 -8.06
N TYR A 307 6.25 17.99 -6.87
CA TYR A 307 7.39 17.18 -6.48
C TYR A 307 6.94 15.95 -5.71
N GLY A 308 7.23 14.75 -6.20
CA GLY A 308 6.74 13.51 -5.62
C GLY A 308 7.63 12.29 -5.87
N TYR A 309 7.75 11.46 -4.84
CA TYR A 309 8.46 10.18 -4.85
C TYR A 309 7.49 9.08 -4.43
N PHE A 310 7.42 8.02 -5.23
CA PHE A 310 6.45 6.96 -5.06
C PHE A 310 7.13 5.60 -5.05
N LEU A 311 6.99 4.85 -3.97
CA LEU A 311 7.40 3.44 -3.89
C LEU A 311 6.15 2.57 -3.75
N SER A 312 5.91 1.67 -4.70
CA SER A 312 4.76 0.77 -4.61
C SER A 312 4.92 -0.52 -5.39
N ASN A 313 3.97 -1.44 -5.23
CA ASN A 313 3.96 -2.65 -6.05
C ASN A 313 3.54 -2.35 -7.51
N ASP A 314 2.50 -1.54 -7.65
CA ASP A 314 1.99 -1.07 -8.93
C ASP A 314 1.76 0.43 -8.85
N PHE A 315 1.98 1.13 -9.95
CA PHE A 315 1.78 2.56 -10.08
C PHE A 315 1.04 2.88 -11.37
N THR A 316 -0.10 3.55 -11.24
CA THR A 316 -0.92 3.98 -12.38
C THR A 316 -1.16 5.48 -12.34
N ALA A 317 -0.72 6.17 -13.38
CA ALA A 317 -0.95 7.60 -13.59
C ALA A 317 -1.12 7.91 -15.10
N GLN A 318 -2.21 7.42 -15.70
CA GLN A 318 -2.44 7.51 -17.16
C GLN A 318 -3.44 8.58 -17.61
N GLN A 319 -4.26 9.10 -16.71
CA GLN A 319 -5.41 9.90 -17.12
C GLN A 319 -5.07 11.39 -17.05
N GLY A 320 -5.35 12.15 -18.11
CA GLY A 320 -5.39 13.63 -18.07
C GLY A 320 -4.02 14.34 -18.12
N ASN A 321 -3.65 15.09 -17.08
CA ASN A 321 -2.46 15.95 -17.05
C ASN A 321 -1.59 15.60 -15.83
N ILE A 322 -0.62 14.71 -16.03
CA ILE A 322 0.29 14.24 -14.97
C ILE A 322 1.70 14.79 -15.18
N TYR A 323 2.23 15.54 -14.23
CA TYR A 323 3.58 16.13 -14.27
C TYR A 323 4.28 15.94 -12.92
N ILE A 324 5.11 14.90 -12.82
CA ILE A 324 5.82 14.54 -11.59
C ILE A 324 7.29 14.92 -11.74
N THR A 325 7.83 15.60 -10.73
CA THR A 325 9.28 15.80 -10.56
C THR A 325 9.73 15.00 -9.32
N GLY A 326 10.67 14.08 -9.46
CA GLY A 326 11.08 13.14 -8.40
C GLY A 326 11.32 11.74 -8.95
N GLY A 327 10.60 10.74 -8.43
CA GLY A 327 10.81 9.34 -8.84
C GLY A 327 9.62 8.41 -8.60
N VAL A 328 9.51 7.36 -9.41
CA VAL A 328 8.51 6.30 -9.32
C VAL A 328 9.23 4.96 -9.33
N TYR A 329 9.19 4.27 -8.19
CA TYR A 329 9.90 3.02 -7.95
C TYR A 329 8.89 1.90 -7.74
N THR A 330 8.80 0.98 -8.70
CA THR A 330 7.83 -0.11 -8.65
C THR A 330 8.44 -1.46 -8.98
N THR A 331 7.86 -2.51 -8.40
CA THR A 331 8.23 -3.90 -8.73
C THR A 331 7.70 -4.32 -10.09
N LEU A 332 6.52 -3.82 -10.47
CA LEU A 332 5.93 -3.99 -11.79
C LEU A 332 6.27 -2.79 -12.68
N THR A 333 6.17 -2.94 -14.01
CA THR A 333 6.36 -1.82 -14.92
C THR A 333 5.31 -0.74 -14.64
N PRO A 334 5.72 0.50 -14.29
CA PRO A 334 4.78 1.55 -13.94
C PRO A 334 4.02 1.98 -15.19
N THR A 335 2.78 2.37 -14.96
CA THR A 335 1.87 2.78 -16.02
C THR A 335 1.74 4.31 -16.02
N LEU A 336 2.63 4.97 -16.76
CA LEU A 336 2.79 6.43 -16.79
C LEU A 336 2.26 7.07 -18.08
N GLN A 337 1.70 8.28 -17.96
CA GLN A 337 1.33 9.09 -19.12
C GLN A 337 2.52 9.87 -19.70
N ASN A 338 3.33 10.45 -18.82
CA ASN A 338 4.51 11.25 -19.14
C ASN A 338 5.69 10.72 -18.33
N GLU A 339 6.90 10.94 -18.83
CA GLU A 339 8.15 10.67 -18.10
C GLU A 339 8.21 11.48 -16.80
N VAL A 340 8.87 10.92 -15.79
CA VAL A 340 9.16 11.55 -14.51
C VAL A 340 10.40 12.42 -14.66
N LEU A 341 10.29 13.70 -14.29
CA LEU A 341 11.43 14.62 -14.33
C LEU A 341 12.33 14.42 -13.10
N PRO A 342 13.66 14.46 -13.24
CA PRO A 342 14.56 14.35 -12.10
C PRO A 342 14.46 15.60 -11.20
N ASN A 343 14.68 15.40 -9.90
CA ASN A 343 14.80 16.48 -8.93
C ASN A 343 16.26 16.65 -8.47
N PRO A 344 17.05 17.53 -9.10
CA PRO A 344 18.46 17.72 -8.74
C PRO A 344 18.66 18.42 -7.39
N ASP A 345 17.61 19.02 -6.83
CA ASP A 345 17.66 19.83 -5.61
C ASP A 345 17.23 19.03 -4.36
N LEU A 346 16.97 17.71 -4.49
CA LEU A 346 16.69 16.87 -3.34
C LEU A 346 17.94 16.75 -2.45
N SER A 347 17.84 17.23 -1.22
CA SER A 347 18.88 17.10 -0.20
C SER A 347 18.63 15.88 0.70
N TYR A 348 19.65 15.05 0.88
CA TYR A 348 19.59 13.93 1.82
C TYR A 348 19.61 14.42 3.29
N GLU A 349 20.11 15.63 3.55
CA GLU A 349 20.17 16.21 4.91
C GLU A 349 18.77 16.41 5.52
N ASP A 350 17.74 16.55 4.67
CA ASP A 350 16.36 16.76 5.11
C ASP A 350 15.59 15.45 5.31
N PHE A 351 16.19 14.28 5.03
CA PHE A 351 15.50 12.99 5.04
C PHE A 351 14.89 12.67 6.40
N TYR A 352 15.62 12.93 7.48
CA TYR A 352 15.10 12.74 8.84
C TYR A 352 13.81 13.54 9.07
N ASP A 353 13.79 14.83 8.73
CA ASP A 353 12.61 15.69 8.89
C ASP A 353 11.48 15.30 7.92
N TYR A 354 11.84 14.74 6.77
CA TYR A 354 10.92 14.17 5.81
C TYR A 354 10.39 12.80 6.24
N GLY A 355 10.84 12.24 7.36
CA GLY A 355 10.39 10.93 7.79
C GLY A 355 10.91 9.80 6.91
N ILE A 356 12.10 9.96 6.33
CA ILE A 356 12.77 9.00 5.44
C ILE A 356 14.04 8.54 6.16
N PRO A 357 14.36 7.24 6.16
CA PRO A 357 15.61 6.79 6.76
C PRO A 357 16.81 7.22 5.90
N GLU A 358 17.90 7.63 6.54
CA GLU A 358 19.17 7.92 5.85
C GLU A 358 19.78 6.66 5.22
N GLU A 359 19.61 5.52 5.89
CA GLU A 359 20.04 4.22 5.39
C GLU A 359 18.90 3.20 5.40
N VAL A 360 18.89 2.29 4.43
CA VAL A 360 17.93 1.18 4.34
C VAL A 360 18.66 -0.16 4.41
N SER A 361 18.14 -1.07 5.23
CA SER A 361 18.66 -2.43 5.34
C SER A 361 18.18 -3.28 4.17
N ILE A 362 19.08 -3.84 3.38
CA ILE A 362 18.76 -4.77 2.28
C ILE A 362 19.50 -6.10 2.45
N GLU A 363 19.25 -7.06 1.56
CA GLU A 363 19.99 -8.31 1.54
C GLU A 363 21.50 -8.08 1.36
N SER A 364 22.31 -8.75 2.18
CA SER A 364 23.76 -8.73 1.99
C SER A 364 24.11 -9.50 0.72
N THR A 365 24.85 -8.85 -0.19
CA THR A 365 25.39 -9.52 -1.37
C THR A 365 26.69 -10.28 -1.08
N ASP A 366 27.31 -10.04 0.09
CA ASP A 366 28.48 -10.73 0.59
C ASP A 366 28.10 -11.69 1.75
N PRO A 367 28.45 -12.99 1.67
CA PRO A 367 28.16 -13.96 2.73
C PRO A 367 28.93 -13.74 4.04
N VAL A 368 29.87 -12.79 4.10
CA VAL A 368 30.76 -12.54 5.26
C VAL A 368 30.54 -11.17 5.90
N GLU A 369 30.00 -10.18 5.18
CA GLU A 369 29.90 -8.78 5.65
C GLU A 369 28.51 -8.37 6.20
N GLY A 370 27.48 -9.22 6.07
CA GLY A 370 26.14 -8.90 6.54
C GLY A 370 25.88 -9.25 8.00
N GLU A 371 25.08 -8.43 8.68
CA GLU A 371 24.60 -8.72 10.04
C GLU A 371 23.48 -9.77 9.99
N ILE A 372 23.38 -10.60 11.02
CA ILE A 372 22.29 -11.59 11.12
C ILE A 372 20.99 -10.83 11.41
N GLY A 373 20.09 -10.82 10.44
CA GLY A 373 18.80 -10.15 10.52
C GLY A 373 17.79 -10.85 9.63
N PHE A 374 16.66 -11.26 10.20
CA PHE A 374 15.57 -11.91 9.47
C PHE A 374 14.49 -10.90 9.14
N ILE A 375 14.49 -10.42 7.90
CA ILE A 375 13.50 -9.48 7.37
C ILE A 375 12.84 -10.13 6.16
N PHE A 376 11.52 -9.98 6.04
CA PHE A 376 10.79 -10.46 4.88
C PHE A 376 9.76 -9.45 4.39
N THR A 377 9.30 -9.67 3.16
CA THR A 377 8.31 -8.80 2.52
C THR A 377 6.90 -9.35 2.65
N THR A 378 5.91 -8.48 2.50
CA THR A 378 4.51 -8.89 2.55
C THR A 378 4.19 -9.82 1.37
N PRO A 379 3.58 -11.01 1.61
CA PRO A 379 3.18 -11.92 0.54
C PRO A 379 2.15 -11.27 -0.39
N LYS A 380 2.40 -11.32 -1.69
CA LYS A 380 1.55 -10.68 -2.71
C LYS A 380 1.55 -11.44 -4.03
N LEU A 381 0.55 -11.20 -4.88
CA LEU A 381 0.49 -11.82 -6.21
C LEU A 381 1.67 -11.36 -7.07
N SER A 382 2.42 -12.31 -7.62
CA SER A 382 3.49 -12.07 -8.58
C SER A 382 3.00 -11.93 -10.02
#